data_AF-X7FFG2-F1
#
_entry.id   AF-X7FFG2-F1
#
_cell.length_a   1.000
_cell.length_b   1.000
_cell.length_c   1.000
_cell.angle_alpha   90.00
_cell.angle_beta   90.00
_cell.angle_gamma   90.00
#
_symmetry.space_group_name_H-M   'P 1'
#
loop_
_entity.id
_entity.type
_entity.pdbx_description
1 polymer ?
#
loop_
_entity_poly.entity_id
_entity_poly.type
_entity_poly.pdbx_seq_one_letter_code
_entity_poly.pdbx_strand_id
1 'polypeptide(L)'
;MGLIEGAMGVVFGSGRNVIAETAEVFRVNAEAQAGRDAAAQAAALAQFGQEFAQKRRSWFDRLMDGLNRVPRPAMALGTLGLFASAMIDPVWFSERMVGIALVPEPLWWLLAAIVSFYFGARHQAKGQEFRREIATTLAAVPQVAAQLTELGRLRDEAAPPAPDNAPGTPAAAAPVAGSDSENAALDEWRRAG
;
A
#
# COMPACT_ATOMS: atom_id res chain seq x y z
N MET A 1 64.69 -3.46 -30.19
CA MET A 1 63.59 -2.82 -30.95
C MET A 1 62.32 -3.08 -30.17
N GLY A 2 61.80 -2.10 -29.40
CA GLY A 2 60.65 -2.36 -28.52
C GLY A 2 60.38 -1.29 -27.45
N LEU A 3 61.27 -0.31 -27.29
CA LEU A 3 61.04 0.81 -26.36
C LEU A 3 60.37 2.02 -27.04
N ILE A 4 60.47 2.13 -28.37
CA ILE A 4 59.86 3.23 -29.14
C ILE A 4 58.37 2.96 -29.42
N GLU A 5 57.98 1.69 -29.62
CA GLU A 5 56.56 1.31 -29.74
C GLU A 5 55.78 1.47 -28.43
N GLY A 6 56.40 1.17 -27.29
CA GLY A 6 55.79 1.41 -25.96
C GLY A 6 55.60 2.90 -25.66
N ALA A 7 56.54 3.75 -26.07
CA ALA A 7 56.44 5.20 -25.88
C ALA A 7 55.35 5.84 -26.78
N MET A 8 55.19 5.36 -28.02
CA MET A 8 54.11 5.83 -28.90
C MET A 8 52.72 5.36 -28.43
N GLY A 9 52.62 4.16 -27.82
CA GLY A 9 51.37 3.66 -27.24
C GLY A 9 50.89 4.49 -26.03
N VAL A 10 51.79 5.06 -25.25
CA VAL A 10 51.44 5.94 -24.11
C VAL A 10 51.00 7.33 -24.57
N VAL A 11 51.57 7.84 -25.67
CA VAL A 11 51.24 9.18 -26.20
C VAL A 11 49.96 9.16 -27.05
N PHE A 12 49.65 8.06 -27.73
CA PHE A 12 48.52 7.96 -28.66
C PHE A 12 47.43 6.94 -28.26
N GLY A 13 47.60 6.18 -27.19
CA GLY A 13 46.78 4.99 -26.90
C GLY A 13 45.54 5.15 -26.01
N SER A 14 45.17 6.35 -25.57
CA SER A 14 43.99 6.51 -24.67
C SER A 14 43.06 7.68 -25.01
N GLY A 15 43.32 8.39 -26.12
CA GLY A 15 42.60 9.64 -26.44
C GLY A 15 41.15 9.48 -26.90
N ARG A 16 40.70 8.28 -27.30
CA ARG A 16 39.34 8.12 -27.87
C ARG A 16 38.24 8.23 -26.82
N ASN A 17 38.51 7.87 -25.56
CA ASN A 17 37.54 7.99 -24.47
C ASN A 17 37.58 9.40 -23.85
N VAL A 18 38.78 9.98 -23.70
CA VAL A 18 38.99 11.29 -23.08
C VAL A 18 38.46 12.43 -23.97
N ILE A 19 38.54 12.30 -25.29
CA ILE A 19 37.94 13.28 -26.22
C ILE A 19 36.42 13.18 -26.21
N ALA A 20 35.83 12.00 -26.04
CA ALA A 20 34.38 11.84 -25.87
C ALA A 20 33.93 12.46 -24.54
N GLU A 21 34.60 12.14 -23.42
CA GLU A 21 34.35 12.74 -22.10
C GLU A 21 34.53 14.26 -22.10
N THR A 22 35.54 14.80 -22.78
CA THR A 22 35.78 16.25 -22.85
C THR A 22 34.83 16.95 -23.84
N ALA A 23 34.43 16.30 -24.92
CA ALA A 23 33.42 16.84 -25.85
C ALA A 23 32.02 16.85 -25.23
N GLU A 24 31.69 15.88 -24.37
CA GLU A 24 30.44 15.88 -23.60
C GLU A 24 30.35 17.03 -22.58
N VAL A 25 31.49 17.56 -22.13
CA VAL A 25 31.56 18.76 -21.25
C VAL A 25 31.17 20.04 -22.01
N PHE A 26 31.36 20.10 -23.34
CA PHE A 26 31.05 21.28 -24.16
C PHE A 26 29.84 21.10 -25.09
N ARG A 27 29.36 19.88 -25.31
CA ARG A 27 28.19 19.56 -26.14
C ARG A 27 27.40 18.47 -25.45
N VAL A 28 26.15 18.78 -25.09
CA VAL A 28 25.29 17.82 -24.43
C VAL A 28 25.14 16.57 -25.29
N ASN A 29 25.38 15.40 -24.70
CA ASN A 29 25.14 14.12 -25.33
C ASN A 29 23.63 13.99 -25.63
N ALA A 30 23.29 14.02 -26.92
CA ALA A 30 21.92 14.03 -27.40
C ALA A 30 21.12 12.79 -26.96
N GLU A 31 21.79 11.64 -26.79
CA GLU A 31 21.17 10.40 -26.32
C GLU A 31 20.90 10.44 -24.81
N ALA A 32 21.84 10.97 -24.02
CA ALA A 32 21.65 11.19 -22.59
C ALA A 32 20.57 12.25 -22.29
N GLN A 33 20.38 13.23 -23.20
CA GLN A 33 19.29 14.19 -23.11
C GLN A 33 17.95 13.57 -23.53
N ALA A 34 17.91 12.82 -24.64
CA ALA A 34 16.72 12.09 -25.06
C ALA A 34 16.24 11.08 -24.00
N GLY A 35 17.16 10.39 -23.32
CA GLY A 35 16.84 9.49 -22.20
C GLY A 35 16.25 10.23 -21.00
N ARG A 36 16.78 11.40 -20.65
CA ARG A 36 16.23 12.25 -19.57
C ARG A 36 14.87 12.82 -19.92
N ASP A 37 14.67 13.25 -21.16
CA ASP A 37 13.39 13.76 -21.65
C ASP A 37 12.32 12.65 -21.69
N ALA A 38 12.68 11.43 -22.10
CA ALA A 38 11.80 10.27 -22.06
C ALA A 38 11.42 9.90 -20.61
N ALA A 39 12.39 9.92 -19.69
CA ALA A 39 12.13 9.68 -18.26
C ALA A 39 11.22 10.75 -17.65
N ALA A 40 11.44 12.02 -17.99
CA ALA A 40 10.60 13.13 -17.56
C ALA A 40 9.16 13.02 -18.11
N GLN A 41 8.99 12.64 -19.38
CA GLN A 41 7.68 12.39 -19.98
C GLN A 41 6.98 11.18 -19.33
N ALA A 42 7.69 10.09 -19.07
CA ALA A 42 7.13 8.91 -18.41
C ALA A 42 6.69 9.25 -16.97
N ALA A 43 7.49 10.01 -16.23
CA ALA A 43 7.16 10.48 -14.89
C ALA A 43 5.93 11.40 -14.90
N ALA A 44 5.86 12.34 -15.85
CA ALA A 44 4.71 13.24 -16.01
C ALA A 44 3.44 12.46 -16.36
N LEU A 45 3.51 11.48 -17.27
CA LEU A 45 2.38 10.61 -17.62
C LEU A 45 1.93 9.73 -16.44
N ALA A 46 2.88 9.22 -15.64
CA ALA A 46 2.57 8.47 -14.43
C ALA A 46 1.87 9.34 -13.38
N GLN A 47 2.34 10.58 -13.18
CA GLN A 47 1.70 11.54 -12.29
C GLN A 47 0.29 11.91 -12.78
N PHE A 48 0.13 12.25 -14.06
CA PHE A 48 -1.19 12.51 -14.65
C PHE A 48 -2.12 11.31 -14.47
N GLY A 49 -1.62 10.08 -14.69
CA GLY A 49 -2.38 8.85 -14.44
C GLY A 49 -2.86 8.72 -13.00
N GLN A 50 -2.00 9.06 -12.02
CA GLN A 50 -2.38 9.04 -10.60
C GLN A 50 -3.39 10.13 -10.23
N GLU A 51 -3.27 11.33 -10.81
CA GLU A 51 -4.21 12.42 -10.57
C GLU A 51 -5.60 12.13 -11.15
N PHE A 52 -5.67 11.51 -12.34
CA PHE A 52 -6.96 11.08 -12.93
C PHE A 52 -7.53 9.80 -12.31
N ALA A 53 -6.69 8.97 -11.67
CA ALA A 53 -7.15 7.78 -10.93
C ALA A 53 -7.90 8.15 -9.63
N GLN A 54 -7.69 9.35 -9.09
CA GLN A 54 -8.41 9.83 -7.92
C GLN A 54 -9.85 10.18 -8.29
N LYS A 55 -10.75 9.21 -8.06
CA LYS A 55 -12.20 9.40 -8.18
C LYS A 55 -12.65 10.54 -7.26
N ARG A 56 -12.85 11.74 -7.80
CA ARG A 56 -13.47 12.86 -7.08
C ARG A 56 -14.92 12.48 -6.74
N ARG A 57 -15.12 11.89 -5.56
CA ARG A 57 -16.46 11.58 -5.03
C ARG A 57 -17.26 12.86 -4.91
N SER A 58 -18.38 12.93 -5.62
CA SER A 58 -19.31 14.07 -5.56
C SER A 58 -19.94 14.18 -4.17
N TRP A 59 -20.39 15.38 -3.79
CA TRP A 59 -21.18 15.56 -2.57
C TRP A 59 -22.46 14.72 -2.60
N PHE A 60 -23.04 14.55 -3.79
CA PHE A 60 -24.20 13.69 -4.04
C PHE A 60 -23.88 12.22 -3.75
N ASP A 61 -22.69 11.75 -4.13
CA ASP A 61 -22.24 10.39 -3.83
C ASP A 61 -22.10 10.19 -2.32
N ARG A 62 -21.61 11.20 -1.59
CA ARG A 62 -21.51 11.15 -0.12
C ARG A 62 -22.87 11.15 0.55
N LEU A 63 -23.83 11.93 0.03
CA LEU A 63 -25.21 11.95 0.51
C LEU A 63 -25.86 10.58 0.29
N MET A 64 -25.74 10.02 -0.90
CA MET A 64 -26.30 8.70 -1.23
C MET A 64 -25.60 7.57 -0.46
N ASP A 65 -24.30 7.67 -0.23
CA ASP A 65 -23.58 6.74 0.65
C ASP A 65 -24.07 6.86 2.10
N GLY A 66 -24.34 8.07 2.58
CA GLY A 66 -24.94 8.33 3.89
C GLY A 66 -26.32 7.69 4.00
N LEU A 67 -27.21 7.96 3.05
CA LEU A 67 -28.57 7.41 3.03
C LEU A 67 -28.57 5.87 3.00
N ASN A 68 -27.65 5.26 2.25
CA ASN A 68 -27.49 3.80 2.23
C ASN A 68 -26.85 3.22 3.50
N ARG A 69 -26.27 4.06 4.37
CA ARG A 69 -25.69 3.66 5.66
C ARG A 69 -26.64 3.89 6.84
N VAL A 70 -27.67 4.71 6.68
CA VAL A 70 -28.73 4.97 7.68
C VAL A 70 -29.49 3.71 8.13
N PRO A 71 -29.71 2.65 7.31
CA PRO A 71 -30.50 1.52 7.78
C PRO A 71 -29.92 0.83 9.02
N ARG A 72 -28.59 0.75 9.13
CA ARG A 72 -27.93 0.05 10.25
C ARG A 72 -28.10 0.82 11.58
N PRO A 73 -27.82 2.13 11.64
CA PRO A 73 -28.17 2.95 12.81
C PRO A 73 -29.67 3.02 13.08
N ALA A 74 -30.51 3.13 12.04
CA ALA A 74 -31.95 3.21 12.20
C ALA A 74 -32.54 1.95 12.84
N MET A 75 -32.03 0.77 12.48
CA MET A 75 -32.43 -0.49 13.13
C MET A 75 -32.08 -0.49 14.62
N ALA A 76 -30.86 -0.07 14.98
CA ALA A 76 -30.42 -0.05 16.37
C ALA A 76 -31.17 1.02 17.20
N LEU A 77 -31.33 2.23 16.66
CA LEU A 77 -32.08 3.29 17.34
C LEU A 77 -33.58 2.99 17.40
N GLY A 78 -34.12 2.34 16.36
CA GLY A 78 -35.51 1.91 16.30
C GLY A 78 -35.82 0.85 17.35
N THR A 79 -34.96 -0.16 17.54
CA THR A 79 -35.15 -1.16 18.60
C THR A 79 -35.02 -0.53 19.99
N LEU A 80 -34.01 0.31 20.23
CA LEU A 80 -33.87 1.05 21.48
C LEU A 80 -35.10 1.94 21.76
N GLY A 81 -35.59 2.65 20.75
CA GLY A 81 -36.79 3.48 20.84
C GLY A 81 -38.05 2.66 21.14
N LEU A 82 -38.16 1.46 20.57
CA LEU A 82 -39.27 0.54 20.84
C LEU A 82 -39.26 0.08 22.31
N PHE A 83 -38.09 -0.30 22.85
CA PHE A 83 -37.94 -0.61 24.28
C PHE A 83 -38.24 0.59 25.18
N ALA A 84 -37.76 1.78 24.82
CA ALA A 84 -38.05 2.99 25.57
C ALA A 84 -39.56 3.31 25.55
N SER A 85 -40.23 3.17 24.39
CA SER A 85 -41.67 3.42 24.27
C SER A 85 -42.50 2.50 25.16
N ALA A 86 -42.09 1.22 25.29
CA ALA A 86 -42.74 0.26 26.17
C ALA A 86 -42.60 0.64 27.66
N MET A 87 -41.52 1.33 28.04
CA MET A 87 -41.31 1.80 29.43
C MET A 87 -42.02 3.13 29.72
N ILE A 88 -42.10 4.02 28.74
CA ILE A 88 -42.69 5.37 28.90
C ILE A 88 -44.22 5.30 28.87
N ASP A 89 -44.80 4.58 27.91
CA ASP A 89 -46.25 4.43 27.76
C ASP A 89 -46.60 2.99 27.33
N PRO A 90 -46.78 2.08 28.31
CA PRO A 90 -47.03 0.67 28.02
C PRO A 90 -48.39 0.44 27.35
N VAL A 91 -49.41 1.27 27.62
CA VAL A 91 -50.74 1.10 27.04
C VAL A 91 -50.70 1.43 25.54
N TRP A 92 -50.10 2.57 25.19
CA TRP A 92 -49.88 2.96 23.79
C TRP A 92 -49.08 1.89 23.03
N PHE A 93 -48.04 1.33 23.65
CA PHE A 93 -47.24 0.26 23.06
C PHE A 93 -48.07 -1.01 22.82
N SER A 94 -48.83 -1.46 23.81
CA SER A 94 -49.68 -2.66 23.70
C SER A 94 -50.72 -2.55 22.59
N GLU A 95 -51.35 -1.38 22.42
CA GLU A 95 -52.32 -1.15 21.33
C GLU A 95 -51.70 -1.38 19.94
N ARG A 96 -50.45 -0.93 19.71
CA ARG A 96 -49.74 -1.19 18.44
C ARG A 96 -49.37 -2.66 18.28
N MET A 97 -48.99 -3.33 19.36
CA MET A 97 -48.62 -4.75 19.31
C MET A 97 -49.79 -5.65 18.92
N VAL A 98 -51.03 -5.29 19.30
CA VAL A 98 -52.24 -5.98 18.81
C VAL A 98 -52.36 -5.85 17.30
N GLY A 99 -52.12 -4.67 16.74
CA GLY A 99 -52.11 -4.46 15.29
C GLY A 99 -51.06 -5.29 14.56
N ILE A 100 -49.85 -5.40 15.13
CA ILE A 100 -48.76 -6.22 14.59
C ILE A 100 -49.12 -7.72 14.64
N ALA A 101 -49.80 -8.17 15.70
CA ALA A 101 -50.23 -9.56 15.84
C ALA A 101 -51.28 -9.98 14.79
N LEU A 102 -52.04 -9.02 14.25
CA LEU A 102 -53.02 -9.26 13.19
C LEU A 102 -52.41 -9.30 11.79
N VAL A 103 -51.11 -8.98 11.64
CA VAL A 103 -50.43 -9.00 10.33
C VAL A 103 -50.34 -10.44 9.83
N PRO A 104 -50.88 -10.76 8.64
CA PRO A 104 -50.81 -12.10 8.07
C PRO A 104 -49.38 -12.60 7.89
N GLU A 105 -49.15 -13.90 8.16
CA GLU A 105 -47.84 -14.56 7.99
C GLU A 105 -47.21 -14.33 6.59
N PRO A 106 -47.95 -14.36 5.46
CA PRO A 106 -47.36 -14.09 4.15
C PRO A 106 -46.70 -12.72 4.00
N LEU A 107 -47.20 -11.69 4.72
CA LEU A 107 -46.60 -10.36 4.68
C LEU A 107 -45.25 -10.30 5.40
N TRP A 108 -45.07 -11.11 6.45
CA TRP A 108 -43.77 -11.27 7.10
C TRP A 108 -42.75 -11.91 6.17
N TRP A 109 -43.17 -12.95 5.43
CA TRP A 109 -42.33 -13.57 4.40
C TRP A 109 -41.96 -12.58 3.30
N LEU A 110 -42.90 -11.77 2.83
CA LEU A 110 -42.66 -10.74 1.82
C LEU A 110 -41.66 -9.68 2.33
N LEU A 111 -41.86 -9.17 3.55
CA LEU A 111 -40.95 -8.21 4.18
C LEU A 111 -39.53 -8.79 4.26
N ALA A 112 -39.39 -10.02 4.78
CA ALA A 112 -38.11 -10.70 4.88
C ALA A 112 -37.45 -10.88 3.50
N ALA A 113 -38.21 -11.26 2.47
CA ALA A 113 -37.71 -11.39 1.11
C ALA A 113 -37.21 -10.06 0.53
N ILE A 114 -37.97 -8.98 0.66
CA ILE A 114 -37.60 -7.65 0.14
C ILE A 114 -36.33 -7.13 0.82
N VAL A 115 -36.26 -7.22 2.16
CA VAL A 115 -35.10 -6.80 2.94
C VAL A 115 -33.87 -7.64 2.57
N SER A 116 -34.03 -8.97 2.50
CA SER A 116 -32.95 -9.89 2.12
C SER A 116 -32.44 -9.63 0.70
N PHE A 117 -33.33 -9.32 -0.24
CA PHE A 117 -32.95 -8.97 -1.60
C PHE A 117 -32.18 -7.65 -1.65
N TYR A 118 -32.70 -6.59 -1.00
CA TYR A 118 -32.07 -5.26 -0.98
C TYR A 118 -30.67 -5.29 -0.34
N PHE A 119 -30.53 -5.91 0.84
CA PHE A 119 -29.25 -5.98 1.53
C PHE A 119 -28.34 -7.10 1.00
N GLY A 120 -28.90 -8.22 0.55
CA GLY A 120 -28.16 -9.35 -0.01
C GLY A 120 -27.42 -8.97 -1.29
N ALA A 121 -28.10 -8.30 -2.22
CA ALA A 121 -27.48 -7.84 -3.47
C ALA A 121 -26.32 -6.84 -3.21
N ARG A 122 -26.46 -5.95 -2.22
CA ARG A 122 -25.41 -4.99 -1.86
C ARG A 122 -24.23 -5.62 -1.11
N HIS A 123 -24.45 -6.70 -0.35
CA HIS A 123 -23.36 -7.48 0.26
C HIS A 123 -22.55 -8.25 -0.78
N GLN A 124 -23.20 -8.77 -1.82
CA GLN A 124 -22.50 -9.47 -2.91
C GLN A 124 -21.56 -8.53 -3.69
N ALA A 125 -21.97 -7.28 -3.92
CA ALA A 125 -21.13 -6.28 -4.59
C ALA A 125 -19.83 -5.98 -3.83
N LYS A 126 -19.89 -5.88 -2.49
CA LYS A 126 -18.69 -5.70 -1.64
C LYS A 126 -17.75 -6.91 -1.65
N GLY A 127 -18.30 -8.12 -1.73
CA GLY A 127 -17.50 -9.34 -1.86
C GLY A 127 -16.66 -9.36 -3.14
N GLN A 128 -17.16 -8.77 -4.24
CA GLN A 128 -16.40 -8.63 -5.48
C GLN A 128 -15.33 -7.55 -5.40
N GLU A 129 -15.58 -6.46 -4.68
CA GLU A 129 -14.59 -5.41 -4.44
C GLU A 129 -13.41 -5.94 -3.62
N PHE A 130 -13.68 -6.71 -2.55
CA PHE A 130 -12.64 -7.39 -1.76
C PHE A 130 -11.83 -8.40 -2.58
N ARG A 131 -12.48 -9.19 -3.44
CA ARG A 131 -11.77 -10.11 -4.36
C ARG A 131 -10.89 -9.35 -5.34
N ARG A 132 -11.33 -8.17 -5.80
CA ARG A 132 -10.55 -7.32 -6.70
C ARG A 132 -9.35 -6.68 -6.00
N GLU A 133 -9.51 -6.24 -4.76
CA GLU A 133 -8.42 -5.73 -3.92
C GLU A 133 -7.36 -6.80 -3.60
N ILE A 134 -7.80 -8.04 -3.31
CA ILE A 134 -6.88 -9.18 -3.16
C ILE A 134 -6.14 -9.44 -4.47
N ALA A 135 -6.84 -9.45 -5.60
CA ALA A 135 -6.22 -9.67 -6.90
C ALA A 135 -5.16 -8.60 -7.26
N THR A 136 -5.44 -7.32 -6.96
CA THR A 136 -4.46 -6.23 -7.18
C THR A 136 -3.27 -6.32 -6.23
N THR A 137 -3.49 -6.73 -4.98
CA THR A 137 -2.41 -6.91 -3.99
C THR A 137 -1.52 -8.08 -4.39
N LEU A 138 -2.11 -9.20 -4.78
CA LEU A 138 -1.38 -10.38 -5.27
C LEU A 138 -0.59 -10.08 -6.56
N ALA A 139 -1.13 -9.23 -7.45
CA ALA A 139 -0.43 -8.81 -8.65
C ALA A 139 0.82 -7.94 -8.36
N ALA A 140 0.88 -7.26 -7.20
CA ALA A 140 2.03 -6.45 -6.80
C ALA A 140 3.15 -7.25 -6.08
N VAL A 141 2.86 -8.46 -5.60
CA VAL A 141 3.83 -9.35 -4.91
C VAL A 141 5.11 -9.62 -5.72
N PRO A 142 5.08 -9.98 -7.01
CA PRO A 142 6.31 -10.23 -7.77
C PRO A 142 7.20 -8.97 -7.91
N GLN A 143 6.58 -7.79 -7.97
CA GLN A 143 7.29 -6.52 -8.05
C GLN A 143 8.07 -6.24 -6.75
N VAL A 144 7.42 -6.47 -5.60
CA VAL A 144 8.03 -6.31 -4.27
C VAL A 144 9.16 -7.34 -4.05
N ALA A 145 8.96 -8.58 -4.49
CA ALA A 145 10.00 -9.60 -4.41
C ALA A 145 11.25 -9.23 -5.22
N ALA A 146 11.08 -8.72 -6.45
CA ALA A 146 12.20 -8.26 -7.28
C ALA A 146 12.94 -7.08 -6.64
N GLN A 147 12.22 -6.12 -6.04
CA GLN A 147 12.81 -4.99 -5.32
C GLN A 147 13.62 -5.45 -4.09
N LEU A 148 13.13 -6.45 -3.35
CA LEU A 148 13.85 -7.00 -2.21
C LEU A 148 15.14 -7.73 -2.61
N THR A 149 15.12 -8.46 -3.73
CA THR A 149 16.33 -9.10 -4.27
C THR A 149 17.38 -8.07 -4.68
N GLU A 150 16.97 -7.00 -5.36
CA GLU A 150 17.87 -5.92 -5.76
C GLU A 150 18.48 -5.20 -4.55
N LEU A 151 17.66 -4.91 -3.52
CA LEU A 151 18.15 -4.34 -2.26
C LEU A 151 19.14 -5.27 -1.54
N GLY A 152 18.93 -6.59 -1.59
CA GLY A 152 19.87 -7.58 -1.09
C GLY A 152 21.22 -7.51 -1.82
N ARG A 153 21.19 -7.47 -3.15
CA ARG A 153 22.38 -7.36 -4.01
C ARG A 153 23.18 -6.10 -3.73
N LEU A 154 22.50 -4.95 -3.58
CA LEU A 154 23.13 -3.68 -3.24
C LEU A 154 23.73 -3.68 -1.82
N ARG A 155 23.11 -4.38 -0.88
CA ARG A 155 23.65 -4.55 0.48
C ARG A 155 24.89 -5.43 0.49
N ASP A 156 24.90 -6.50 -0.29
CA ASP A 156 26.05 -7.40 -0.42
C ASP A 156 27.22 -6.73 -1.15
N GLU A 157 26.96 -5.86 -2.14
CA GLU A 157 27.99 -5.03 -2.79
C GLU A 157 28.53 -3.91 -1.90
N ALA A 158 27.71 -3.37 -0.99
CA ALA A 158 28.12 -2.34 -0.03
C ALA A 158 28.82 -2.92 1.22
N ALA A 159 28.83 -4.24 1.40
CA ALA A 159 29.49 -4.89 2.51
C ALA A 159 31.02 -4.82 2.34
N PRO A 160 31.78 -4.27 3.30
CA PRO A 160 33.25 -4.31 3.24
C PRO A 160 33.74 -5.76 3.23
N PRO A 161 34.85 -6.08 2.53
CA PRO A 161 35.35 -7.45 2.44
C PRO A 161 35.61 -7.99 3.84
N ALA A 162 34.95 -9.11 4.17
CA ALA A 162 35.15 -9.81 5.43
C ALA A 162 36.63 -10.22 5.54
N PRO A 163 37.28 -10.05 6.70
CA PRO A 163 38.64 -10.53 6.88
C PRO A 163 38.67 -12.06 6.74
N ASP A 164 39.57 -12.55 5.89
CA ASP A 164 39.85 -13.96 5.65
C ASP A 164 40.05 -14.70 6.98
N ASN A 165 39.15 -15.64 7.29
CA ASN A 165 39.39 -16.65 8.32
C ASN A 165 39.17 -18.02 7.69
N ALA A 166 40.28 -18.69 7.37
CA ALA A 166 40.35 -20.08 6.93
C ALA A 166 40.06 -21.05 8.11
N PRO A 167 39.72 -22.31 7.83
CA PRO A 167 38.64 -23.02 8.52
C PRO A 167 39.09 -23.82 9.74
N GLY A 168 38.24 -23.80 10.77
CA GLY A 168 38.27 -24.78 11.86
C GLY A 168 37.88 -24.20 13.20
N THR A 169 36.59 -24.31 13.53
CA THR A 169 35.97 -24.52 14.87
C THR A 169 34.53 -23.98 14.81
N PRO A 170 33.49 -24.73 15.23
CA PRO A 170 32.14 -24.18 15.30
C PRO A 170 32.08 -23.18 16.45
N ALA A 171 32.20 -21.89 16.14
CA ALA A 171 31.95 -20.83 17.09
C ALA A 171 30.44 -20.79 17.37
N ALA A 172 30.07 -21.28 18.54
CA ALA A 172 28.75 -21.07 19.12
C ALA A 172 28.41 -19.57 19.05
N ALA A 173 27.18 -19.27 18.65
CA ALA A 173 26.65 -17.91 18.59
C ALA A 173 26.86 -17.19 19.93
N ALA A 174 27.89 -16.34 19.98
CA ALA A 174 28.01 -15.34 21.03
C ALA A 174 26.92 -14.28 20.76
N PRO A 175 26.20 -13.82 21.79
CA PRO A 175 25.29 -12.70 21.62
C PRO A 175 26.12 -11.51 21.14
N VAL A 176 25.68 -10.89 20.03
CA VAL A 176 26.24 -9.64 19.54
C VAL A 176 25.99 -8.61 20.64
N ALA A 177 26.98 -8.42 21.51
CA ALA A 177 27.06 -7.26 22.37
C ALA A 177 27.22 -6.06 21.43
N GLY A 178 26.09 -5.47 21.08
CA GLY A 178 26.05 -4.17 20.41
C GLY A 178 26.87 -3.21 21.26
N SER A 179 27.75 -2.46 20.61
CA SER A 179 28.45 -1.33 21.20
C SER A 179 27.47 -0.49 22.01
N ASP A 180 27.82 -0.27 23.29
CA ASP A 180 27.20 0.68 24.20
C ASP A 180 27.33 2.12 23.69
N SER A 181 26.65 2.44 22.59
CA SER A 181 26.29 3.83 22.31
C SER A 181 25.02 4.10 23.10
N GLU A 182 25.17 4.83 24.20
CA GLU A 182 24.09 5.36 25.06
C GLU A 182 22.86 5.74 24.22
N ASN A 183 21.84 4.87 24.24
CA ASN A 183 20.59 5.11 23.55
C ASN A 183 19.59 5.66 24.57
N ALA A 184 19.51 6.99 24.64
CA ALA A 184 18.66 7.71 25.59
C ALA A 184 17.18 7.28 25.57
N ALA A 185 16.68 6.82 24.41
CA ALA A 185 15.30 6.36 24.28
C ALA A 185 15.06 5.00 24.96
N LEU A 186 16.05 4.11 24.98
CA LEU A 186 15.98 2.82 25.69
C LEU A 186 16.01 3.01 27.21
N ASP A 187 16.76 3.99 27.70
CA ASP A 187 16.84 4.32 29.13
C ASP A 187 15.57 4.98 29.65
N GLU A 188 14.86 5.74 28.80
CA GLU A 188 13.57 6.33 29.13
C GLU A 188 12.47 5.25 29.24
N TRP A 189 12.44 4.31 28.30
CA TRP A 189 11.47 3.21 28.32
C TRP A 189 11.62 2.30 29.56
N ARG A 190 12.85 1.97 29.96
CA ARG A 190 13.10 1.16 31.17
C ARG A 190 12.70 1.87 32.47
N ARG A 191 12.69 3.20 32.50
CA ARG A 191 12.26 3.99 33.67
C ARG A 191 10.74 4.16 33.75
N ALA A 192 10.02 3.89 32.67
CA ALA A 192 8.58 4.09 32.57
C ALA A 192 7.74 2.80 32.77
N GLY A 193 8.38 1.65 33.03
CA GLY A 193 7.74 0.38 33.38
C GLY A 193 7.74 0.14 34.88
#